data_AF-A0ABD5DZ68-F1
#
_entry.id   AF-A0ABD5DZ68-F1
#
_cell.length_a   1.000
_cell.length_b   1.000
_cell.length_c   1.000
_cell.angle_alpha   90.00
_cell.angle_beta   90.00
_cell.angle_gamma   90.00
#
_symmetry.space_group_name_H-M   'P 1'
#
loop_
_entity.id
_entity.type
_entity.pdbx_description
1 polymer ?
#
loop_
_entity_poly.entity_id
_entity_poly.type
_entity_poly.pdbx_seq_one_letter_code
_entity_poly.pdbx_strand_id
1 'polypeptide(L)' 'SEDDLEITLATQTGVNALRNKCVLYFSHFLGLRAKELSMLKVGDVYEVKKGKLKDIIRLLGNITKGNRYREVFLVNP' A
#
# COMPACT_ATOMS: atom_id res chain seq x y z
N SER A 1 1.03 15.21 10.57
CA SER A 1 1.78 16.18 9.76
C SER A 1 2.66 15.43 8.78
N GLU A 2 3.18 16.08 7.73
CA GLU A 2 4.27 15.52 6.91
C GLU A 2 5.50 15.22 7.79
N ASP A 3 5.75 16.08 8.79
CA ASP A 3 6.84 15.90 9.76
C ASP A 3 6.72 14.58 10.55
N ASP A 4 5.52 14.23 11.00
CA ASP A 4 5.28 12.99 11.76
C ASP A 4 5.57 11.76 10.90
N LEU A 5 5.23 11.81 9.61
CA LEU A 5 5.52 10.74 8.67
C LEU A 5 7.04 10.60 8.50
N GLU A 6 7.75 11.71 8.31
CA GLU A 6 9.20 11.71 8.12
C GLU A 6 9.93 11.12 9.34
N ILE A 7 9.57 11.58 10.54
CA ILE A 7 10.10 11.05 11.80
C ILE A 7 9.80 9.55 11.92
N THR A 8 8.55 9.14 11.64
CA THR A 8 8.15 7.72 11.70
C THR A 8 8.95 6.86 10.72
N LEU A 9 9.18 7.35 9.49
CA LEU A 9 9.98 6.66 8.48
C LEU A 9 11.45 6.57 8.88
N ALA A 10 12.02 7.62 9.50
CA ALA A 10 13.40 7.64 9.96
C ALA A 10 13.67 6.56 11.03
N THR A 11 12.68 6.26 11.88
CA THR A 11 12.80 5.21 12.91
C THR A 11 12.75 3.78 12.36
N GLN A 12 12.34 3.56 11.11
CA GLN A 12 12.28 2.22 10.53
C GLN A 12 13.68 1.74 10.14
N THR A 13 14.32 0.99 11.04
CA THR A 13 15.67 0.42 10.89
C THR A 13 15.66 -1.12 11.00
N GLY A 14 16.78 -1.77 10.63
CA GLY A 14 16.94 -3.22 10.70
C GLY A 14 16.42 -3.99 9.47
N VAL A 15 16.36 -5.32 9.58
CA VAL A 15 16.13 -6.24 8.45
C VAL A 15 14.79 -6.05 7.73
N ASN A 16 13.78 -5.50 8.43
CA ASN A 16 12.43 -5.29 7.92
C ASN A 16 12.13 -3.83 7.58
N ALA A 17 13.12 -2.93 7.67
CA ALA A 17 12.94 -1.50 7.49
C ALA A 17 12.25 -1.15 6.17
N LEU A 18 12.72 -1.73 5.05
CA LEU A 18 12.16 -1.47 3.72
C LEU A 18 10.68 -1.84 3.64
N ARG A 19 10.32 -3.04 4.11
CA ARG A 19 8.93 -3.49 4.16
C ARG A 19 8.07 -2.55 4.99
N ASN A 20 8.54 -2.16 6.18
CA ASN A 20 7.77 -1.27 7.06
C ASN A 20 7.54 0.09 6.42
N LYS A 21 8.57 0.67 5.78
CA LYS A 21 8.44 1.92 5.02
C LYS A 21 7.41 1.80 3.90
N CYS A 22 7.42 0.70 3.13
CA CYS A 22 6.40 0.46 2.10
C CYS A 22 4.99 0.41 2.67
N VAL A 23 4.78 -0.29 3.79
CA VAL A 23 3.47 -0.36 4.48
C VAL A 23 3.01 1.03 4.93
N LEU A 24 3.91 1.83 5.52
CA LEU A 24 3.61 3.20 5.95
C LEU A 24 3.24 4.09 4.77
N TYR A 25 4.01 4.07 3.68
CA TYR A 25 3.70 4.83 2.48
C TYR A 25 2.35 4.45 1.87
N PHE A 26 2.06 3.15 1.77
CA PHE A 26 0.78 2.68 1.25
C PHE A 26 -0.38 3.09 2.16
N SER A 27 -0.21 3.00 3.48
CA SER A 27 -1.24 3.47 4.42
C SER A 27 -1.47 4.98 4.31
N HIS A 28 -0.40 5.77 4.23
CA HIS A 28 -0.46 7.23 4.26
C HIS A 28 -0.98 7.82 2.95
N PHE A 29 -0.40 7.43 1.81
CA PHE A 29 -0.73 8.02 0.51
C PHE A 29 -1.92 7.36 -0.18
N LEU A 30 -2.11 6.05 0.00
CA LEU A 30 -3.17 5.31 -0.69
C LEU A 30 -4.42 5.12 0.20
N GLY A 31 -4.34 5.46 1.48
CA GLY A 31 -5.45 5.34 2.43
C GLY A 31 -5.87 3.89 2.70
N LEU A 32 -4.95 2.93 2.50
CA LEU A 32 -5.23 1.51 2.74
C LEU A 32 -5.28 1.21 4.24
N ARG A 33 -6.26 0.41 4.65
CA ARG A 33 -6.40 -0.05 6.04
C ARG A 33 -5.46 -1.23 6.31
N ALA A 34 -5.12 -1.44 7.58
CA ALA A 34 -4.23 -2.52 8.00
C ALA A 34 -4.63 -3.92 7.47
N LYS A 35 -5.92 -4.25 7.45
CA LYS A 35 -6.43 -5.52 6.89
C LYS A 35 -6.33 -5.58 5.37
N GLU A 36 -6.54 -4.46 4.68
CA GLU A 36 -6.40 -4.39 3.22
C GLU A 36 -4.93 -4.59 2.85
N LEU A 37 -4.02 -3.94 3.57
CA LEU A 37 -2.57 -4.10 3.43
C LEU A 37 -2.10 -5.54 3.66
N SER A 38 -2.60 -6.21 4.71
CA SER A 38 -2.17 -7.57 5.04
C SER A 38 -2.63 -8.62 4.03
N MET A 39 -3.64 -8.32 3.20
CA MET A 39 -4.18 -9.22 2.20
C MET A 39 -3.68 -8.96 0.78
N LEU A 40 -2.92 -7.87 0.56
CA LEU A 40 -2.35 -7.54 -0.75
C LEU A 40 -1.31 -8.59 -1.18
N LYS A 41 -1.39 -8.99 -2.44
CA LYS A 41 -0.39 -9.82 -3.12
C LYS A 41 0.45 -8.96 -4.06
N VAL A 42 1.65 -9.44 -4.39
CA VAL A 42 2.52 -8.80 -5.39
C VAL A 42 1.76 -8.57 -6.71
N GLY A 43 0.96 -9.54 -7.15
CA GLY A 43 0.15 -9.43 -8.37
C GLY A 43 -0.96 -8.37 -8.31
N ASP A 44 -1.33 -7.87 -7.14
CA ASP A 44 -2.33 -6.79 -7.00
C ASP A 44 -1.71 -5.41 -7.28
N VAL A 45 -0.39 -5.29 -7.16
CA VAL A 45 0.36 -4.02 -7.22
C VAL A 45 1.31 -3.96 -8.41
N TYR A 46 1.89 -5.10 -8.80
CA TYR A 46 2.93 -5.19 -9.81
C TYR A 46 2.55 -6.16 -10.93
N GLU A 47 2.71 -5.70 -12.17
CA GLU A 47 2.48 -6.50 -13.37
C GLU A 47 3.80 -7.15 -13.81
N VAL A 48 4.08 -8.34 -13.26
CA VAL A 48 5.35 -9.07 -13.46
C VAL A 48 5.71 -9.22 -14.94
N LYS A 49 4.74 -9.52 -15.81
CA LYS A 49 4.96 -9.69 -17.26
C LYS A 49 5.41 -8.41 -17.97
N LYS A 50 4.99 -7.24 -17.47
CA LYS A 50 5.33 -5.94 -18.06
C LYS A 50 6.43 -5.21 -17.28
N GLY A 51 6.90 -5.79 -16.19
CA GLY A 51 7.96 -5.21 -15.38
C GLY A 51 7.59 -3.91 -14.67
N LYS A 52 6.29 -3.58 -14.54
CA LYS A 52 5.84 -2.26 -14.07
C LYS A 52 4.78 -2.35 -12.98
N LEU A 53 4.66 -1.27 -12.21
CA LEU A 53 3.55 -1.08 -11.27
C LEU A 53 2.23 -0.92 -12.03
N LYS A 54 1.14 -1.36 -11.41
CA LYS A 54 -0.22 -1.10 -11.90
C LYS A 54 -0.64 0.31 -11.52
N ASP A 55 -1.40 0.97 -12.39
CA ASP A 55 -1.94 2.31 -12.10
C ASP A 55 -3.09 2.25 -11.08
N ILE A 56 -3.77 1.09 -10.97
CA ILE A 56 -4.92 0.87 -10.10
C ILE A 56 -4.76 -0.44 -9.33
N ILE A 57 -4.93 -0.37 -8.02
CA ILE A 57 -5.09 -1.52 -7.12
C ILE A 57 -6.59 -1.72 -6.88
N ARG A 58 -7.13 -2.87 -7.26
CA ARG A 58 -8.53 -3.23 -7.00
C ARG A 58 -8.63 -4.07 -5.73
N LEU A 59 -9.26 -3.50 -4.70
CA LEU A 59 -9.55 -4.20 -3.45
C LEU A 59 -10.91 -4.90 -3.57
N LEU A 60 -10.92 -6.22 -3.44
CA LEU A 60 -12.14 -7.03 -3.55
C LEU A 60 -13.07 -6.85 -2.32
N GLY A 61 -14.34 -7.22 -2.47
CA GLY A 61 -15.34 -7.09 -1.40
C GLY A 61 -14.95 -7.84 -0.11
N ASN A 62 -14.37 -9.03 -0.24
CA ASN A 62 -13.96 -9.86 0.89
C ASN A 62 -12.89 -9.21 1.81
N ILE A 63 -12.15 -8.22 1.31
CA ILE A 63 -11.09 -7.52 2.07
C ILE A 63 -11.53 -6.15 2.59
N THR A 64 -12.73 -5.69 2.23
CA THR A 64 -13.24 -4.35 2.52
C THR A 64 -14.50 -4.40 3.40
N LYS A 65 -14.86 -3.28 4.02
CA LYS A 65 -16.07 -3.19 4.85
C LYS A 65 -17.33 -3.29 3.99
N GLY A 66 -18.28 -4.13 4.42
CA GLY A 66 -19.59 -4.26 3.78
C GLY A 66 -19.57 -5.02 2.45
N ASN A 67 -18.50 -5.78 2.18
CA ASN A 67 -18.35 -6.58 0.97
C ASN A 67 -18.41 -5.78 -0.35
N ARG A 68 -17.94 -4.52 -0.31
CA ARG A 68 -17.95 -3.61 -1.47
C ARG A 68 -16.54 -3.36 -1.97
N TYR A 69 -16.27 -3.75 -3.21
CA TYR A 69 -14.99 -3.46 -3.83
C TYR A 69 -14.71 -1.95 -3.86
N ARG A 70 -13.44 -1.58 -3.84
CA ARG A 70 -13.00 -0.21 -4.13
C ARG A 70 -11.68 -0.23 -4.88
N GLU A 71 -11.40 0.87 -5.54
CA GLU A 71 -10.16 1.07 -6.27
C GLU A 71 -9.32 2.14 -5.59
N VAL A 72 -8.00 1.98 -5.73
CA VAL A 72 -7.01 2.90 -5.20
C VAL A 72 -5.97 3.12 -6.29
N PHE A 73 -5.62 4.37 -6.53
CA PHE A 73 -4.75 4.75 -7.64
C PHE A 73 -3.30 4.82 -7.16
N LEU A 74 -2.42 4.08 -7.82
CA LEU A 74 -0.98 4.08 -7.56
C LEU A 74 -0.30 4.97 -8.59
N VAL A 75 -0.67 6.25 -8.57
CA VAL A 75 -0.18 7.28 -9.48
C VAL A 75 0.48 8.39 -8.67
N ASN A 76 1.50 9.01 -9.26
CA ASN A 76 2.09 10.24 -8.75
C ASN A 76 1.68 11.37 -9.70
N PRO A 77 0.71 12.24 -9.31
CA PRO A 77 0.28 13.34 -10.15
C PRO A 77 1.37 14.38 -10.39
#